data_AF-A0A948VWN9-F1
#
_entry.id   AF-A0A948VWN9-F1
#
_cell.length_a   1.000
_cell.length_b   1.000
_cell.length_c   1.000
_cell.angle_alpha   90.00
_cell.angle_beta   90.00
_cell.angle_gamma   90.00
#
_symmetry.space_group_name_H-M   'P 1'
#
loop_
_entity.id
_entity.type
_entity.pdbx_description
1 polymer ?
#
loop_
_entity_poly.entity_id
_entity_poly.type
_entity_poly.pdbx_seq_one_letter_code
_entity_poly.pdbx_strand_id
1 'polypeptide(L)'
;MKIIILSGTLIFALSLLALVSALPIRAQADNLSDNIGLADLLPDIERIYQEALSLPYQEAGKQIYDEEIAAFYNLLLQRTGLGAPPAQ
;
A
#
# COMPACT_ATOMS: atom_id res chain seq x y z
N MET A 1 10.77 38.65 14.33
CA MET A 1 10.31 37.89 13.14
C MET A 1 11.41 37.02 12.51
N LYS A 2 12.59 37.56 12.16
CA LYS A 2 13.68 36.79 11.53
C LYS A 2 14.17 35.56 12.35
N ILE A 3 14.27 35.69 13.67
CA ILE A 3 14.75 34.61 14.57
C ILE A 3 13.75 33.43 14.63
N ILE A 4 12.45 33.73 14.57
CA ILE A 4 11.39 32.70 14.61
C ILE A 4 11.45 31.84 13.34
N ILE A 5 11.59 32.50 12.18
CA ILE A 5 11.74 31.83 10.87
C ILE A 5 13.00 30.96 10.87
N LEU A 6 14.14 31.51 11.34
CA LEU A 6 15.41 30.77 11.44
C LEU A 6 15.31 29.53 12.35
N SER A 7 14.62 29.65 13.49
CA SER A 7 14.44 28.51 14.40
C SER A 7 13.54 27.43 13.80
N GLY A 8 12.46 27.84 13.11
CA GLY A 8 11.55 26.91 12.45
C GLY A 8 12.22 26.12 11.33
N THR A 9 13.05 26.79 10.50
CA THR A 9 13.82 26.13 9.45
C THR A 9 14.86 25.16 10.01
N LEU A 10 15.48 25.50 11.15
CA LEU A 10 16.49 24.65 11.78
C LEU A 10 15.85 23.37 12.35
N ILE A 11 14.72 23.50 13.03
CA ILE A 11 13.97 22.36 13.60
C ILE A 11 13.48 21.44 12.48
N PHE A 12 12.94 22.01 11.40
CA PHE A 12 12.46 21.21 10.27
C PHE A 12 13.60 20.44 9.58
N ALA A 13 14.77 21.07 9.39
CA ALA A 13 15.94 20.41 8.82
C ALA A 13 16.47 19.26 9.70
N LEU A 14 16.48 19.45 11.03
CA LEU A 14 16.86 18.41 11.99
C LEU A 14 15.88 17.23 11.97
N SER A 15 14.58 17.50 11.87
CA SER A 15 13.55 16.44 11.77
C SER A 15 13.69 15.63 10.48
N LEU A 16 13.99 16.28 9.35
CA LEU A 16 14.25 15.58 8.08
C LEU A 16 15.52 14.72 8.16
N LEU A 17 16.59 15.22 8.79
CA LEU A 17 17.82 14.45 8.97
C LEU A 17 17.59 13.21 9.85
N ALA A 18 16.81 13.35 10.94
CA ALA A 18 16.44 12.23 11.79
C ALA A 18 15.63 11.17 11.02
N LEU A 19 14.69 11.59 10.16
CA LEU A 19 13.91 10.69 9.33
C LEU A 19 14.78 9.92 8.32
N VAL A 20 15.72 10.60 7.65
CA VAL A 20 16.67 9.95 6.71
C VAL A 20 17.58 8.96 7.44
N SER A 21 18.00 9.26 8.66
CA SER A 21 18.85 8.35 9.46
C SER A 21 18.12 7.12 10.01
N ALA A 22 16.80 7.20 10.18
CA ALA A 22 15.97 6.10 10.66
C ALA A 22 15.52 5.15 9.54
N LEU A 23 15.65 5.57 8.28
CA LEU A 23 15.42 4.69 7.14
C LEU A 23 16.70 3.89 6.88
N PRO A 24 16.68 2.55 6.97
CA PRO A 24 17.85 1.74 6.63
C PRO A 24 18.10 1.83 5.11
N ILE A 25 18.94 2.78 4.68
CA ILE A 25 19.44 2.83 3.31
C ILE A 25 20.61 1.84 3.22
N ARG A 26 20.30 0.56 2.98
CA ARG A 26 21.20 -0.44 2.36
C ARG A 26 20.50 -1.77 2.14
N ALA A 27 20.26 -2.12 0.88
CA ALA A 27 20.40 -3.50 0.44
C ALA A 27 21.90 -3.75 0.28
N GLN A 28 22.55 -4.26 1.33
CA GLN A 28 23.91 -4.76 1.25
C GLN A 28 23.86 -6.09 0.50
N ALA A 29 24.12 -6.05 -0.80
CA ALA A 29 24.28 -7.24 -1.64
C ALA A 29 25.67 -7.84 -1.37
N ASP A 30 25.86 -8.42 -0.19
CA ASP A 30 26.97 -9.34 0.06
C ASP A 30 26.44 -10.77 -0.06
N ASN A 31 26.96 -11.49 -1.06
CA ASN A 31 26.80 -12.91 -1.36
C ASN A 31 25.55 -13.31 -2.16
N LEU A 32 25.76 -13.39 -3.48
CA LEU A 32 24.99 -14.15 -4.47
C LEU A 32 25.01 -15.67 -4.18
N SER A 33 24.49 -16.08 -3.03
CA SER A 33 24.17 -17.48 -2.72
C SER A 33 22.69 -17.67 -2.33
N ASP A 34 21.97 -16.59 -2.02
CA ASP A 34 20.51 -16.60 -1.78
C ASP A 34 19.76 -16.29 -3.08
N ASN A 35 19.77 -17.25 -4.03
CA ASN A 35 18.79 -17.29 -5.12
C ASN A 35 17.51 -18.06 -4.70
N ILE A 36 17.28 -18.19 -3.39
CA ILE A 36 16.02 -18.62 -2.78
C ILE A 36 15.43 -17.35 -2.18
N GLY A 37 14.40 -16.77 -2.80
CA GLY A 37 13.65 -15.72 -2.11
C GLY A 37 12.93 -14.68 -2.95
N LEU A 38 13.33 -14.37 -4.19
CA LEU A 38 12.55 -13.39 -4.98
C LEU A 38 11.49 -14.04 -5.86
N ALA A 39 11.83 -15.15 -6.52
CA ALA A 39 10.88 -15.86 -7.39
C ALA A 39 9.70 -16.46 -6.60
N ASP A 40 9.96 -16.96 -5.39
CA ASP A 40 8.93 -17.51 -4.50
C ASP A 40 8.04 -16.43 -3.86
N LEU A 41 8.52 -15.17 -3.78
CA LEU A 41 7.73 -14.04 -3.25
C LEU A 41 6.88 -13.35 -4.33
N LEU A 42 7.20 -13.53 -5.62
CA LEU A 42 6.40 -12.97 -6.71
C LEU A 42 4.91 -13.38 -6.67
N PRO A 43 4.54 -14.67 -6.49
CA PRO A 43 3.13 -15.06 -6.41
C PRO A 43 2.43 -14.45 -5.18
N ASP A 44 3.12 -14.34 -4.05
CA ASP A 44 2.57 -13.70 -2.85
C ASP A 44 2.35 -12.20 -3.02
N ILE A 45 3.26 -11.50 -3.71
CA ILE A 45 3.12 -10.07 -4.01
C ILE A 45 1.95 -9.81 -4.96
N GLU A 46 1.78 -10.65 -5.98
CA GLU A 46 0.64 -10.58 -6.90
C GLU A 46 -0.68 -10.75 -6.14
N ARG A 47 -0.77 -11.75 -5.26
CA ARG A 47 -1.94 -11.97 -4.41
C ARG A 47 -2.24 -10.77 -3.51
N ILE A 48 -1.23 -10.24 -2.83
CA ILE A 48 -1.37 -9.05 -1.97
C ILE A 48 -1.84 -7.84 -2.77
N TYR A 49 -1.31 -7.64 -3.98
CA TYR A 49 -1.72 -6.53 -4.85
C TYR A 49 -3.18 -6.67 -5.29
N GLN A 50 -3.61 -7.87 -5.70
CA GLN A 50 -5.00 -8.14 -6.07
C GLN A 50 -5.96 -7.98 -4.89
N GLU A 51 -5.56 -8.43 -3.70
CA GLU A 51 -6.34 -8.28 -2.47
C GLU A 51 -6.47 -6.81 -2.06
N ALA A 52 -5.38 -6.04 -2.10
CA ALA A 52 -5.38 -4.62 -1.79
C ALA A 52 -6.28 -3.80 -2.74
N LEU A 53 -6.40 -4.23 -4.00
CA LEU A 53 -7.27 -3.59 -4.99
C LEU A 53 -8.74 -3.96 -4.83
N SER A 54 -9.07 -5.18 -4.37
CA SER A 54 -10.46 -5.67 -4.33
C SER A 54 -11.12 -5.47 -2.96
N LEU A 55 -10.38 -5.68 -1.88
CA LEU A 55 -10.88 -5.68 -0.50
C LEU A 55 -11.61 -4.39 -0.10
N PRO A 56 -11.09 -3.17 -0.36
CA PRO A 56 -11.77 -1.93 0.05
C PRO A 56 -13.16 -1.78 -0.57
N TYR A 57 -13.33 -2.23 -1.82
CA TYR A 57 -14.60 -2.18 -2.53
C TYR A 57 -15.58 -3.25 -2.03
N GLN A 58 -15.09 -4.45 -1.73
CA GLN A 58 -15.91 -5.49 -1.13
C GLN A 58 -16.43 -5.07 0.25
N GLU A 59 -15.59 -4.44 1.08
CA GLU A 59 -16.01 -3.91 2.39
C GLU A 59 -16.96 -2.73 2.27
N ALA A 60 -16.78 -1.85 1.28
CA ALA A 60 -17.71 -0.75 1.01
C ALA A 60 -19.09 -1.26 0.60
N GLY A 61 -19.16 -2.32 -0.21
CA GLY A 61 -20.42 -2.95 -0.62
C GLY A 61 -21.25 -3.46 0.55
N LYS A 62 -20.62 -3.97 1.61
CA LYS A 62 -21.31 -4.45 2.83
C LYS A 62 -22.01 -3.34 3.62
N GLN A 63 -21.64 -2.08 3.40
CA GLN A 63 -22.23 -0.93 4.08
C GLN A 63 -23.39 -0.30 3.30
N ILE A 64 -23.73 -0.85 2.12
CA ILE A 64 -24.85 -0.38 1.30
C ILE A 64 -26.12 -1.10 1.76
N TYR A 65 -27.02 -0.37 2.43
CA TYR A 65 -28.29 -0.91 2.93
C TYR A 65 -29.44 -0.85 1.92
N ASP A 66 -29.34 0.05 0.94
CA ASP A 66 -30.33 0.17 -0.13
C ASP A 66 -30.15 -0.96 -1.14
N GLU A 67 -31.21 -1.73 -1.37
CA GLU A 67 -31.17 -2.95 -2.17
C GLU A 67 -30.89 -2.66 -3.66
N GLU A 68 -31.43 -1.57 -4.21
CA GLU A 68 -31.22 -1.20 -5.60
C GLU A 68 -29.78 -0.72 -5.82
N ILE A 69 -29.26 0.08 -4.89
CA ILE A 69 -27.88 0.56 -4.94
C ILE A 69 -26.91 -0.62 -4.75
N ALA A 70 -27.22 -1.56 -3.85
CA ALA A 70 -26.39 -2.75 -3.62
C ALA A 70 -26.36 -3.65 -4.88
N ALA A 71 -27.49 -3.85 -5.54
CA ALA A 71 -27.57 -4.62 -6.78
C ALA A 71 -26.74 -3.96 -7.91
N PHE A 72 -26.86 -2.65 -8.09
CA PHE A 72 -26.05 -1.91 -9.05
C PHE A 72 -24.55 -1.97 -8.72
N TYR A 73 -24.19 -1.80 -7.45
CA TYR A 73 -22.81 -1.85 -6.99
C TYR A 73 -22.17 -3.23 -7.24
N ASN A 74 -22.89 -4.31 -6.96
CA ASN A 74 -22.44 -5.67 -7.24
C ASN A 74 -22.22 -5.91 -8.74
N LEU A 75 -23.12 -5.41 -9.59
CA LEU A 75 -22.95 -5.47 -11.04
C LEU A 75 -21.70 -4.71 -11.49
N LEU A 76 -21.45 -3.53 -10.92
CA LEU A 76 -20.26 -2.73 -11.22
C LEU A 76 -18.99 -3.51 -10.88
N LEU A 77 -18.91 -4.10 -9.68
CA LEU A 77 -17.74 -4.89 -9.25
C LEU A 77 -17.50 -6.12 -10.14
N GLN A 78 -18.55 -6.79 -10.59
CA GLN A 78 -18.41 -7.90 -11.55
C GLN A 78 -17.87 -7.43 -12.91
N ARG A 79 -18.31 -6.27 -13.40
CA ARG A 79 -17.87 -5.72 -14.70
C ARG A 79 -16.42 -5.23 -14.67
N THR A 80 -15.95 -4.76 -13.52
CA THR A 80 -14.58 -4.23 -13.36
C THR A 80 -13.57 -5.29 -12.91
N GLY A 81 -14.01 -6.52 -12.63
CA GLY A 81 -13.16 -7.60 -12.11
C GLY A 81 -12.80 -7.46 -10.63
N LEU A 82 -13.32 -6.44 -9.94
CA LEU A 82 -13.11 -6.20 -8.51
C LEU A 82 -14.00 -7.06 -7.60
N GLY A 83 -15.02 -7.70 -8.19
CA GLY A 83 -15.95 -8.61 -7.50
C GLY A 83 -15.47 -10.06 -7.41
N ALA A 84 -14.37 -10.42 -8.08
CA ALA A 84 -13.81 -11.77 -7.99
C ALA A 84 -12.93 -11.89 -6.73
N PRO A 85 -13.04 -12.97 -5.94
CA PRO A 85 -12.04 -13.28 -4.93
C PRO A 85 -10.67 -13.50 -5.61
N PRO A 86 -9.55 -13.13 -4.95
CA PRO A 86 -8.22 -13.34 -5.53
C PRO A 86 -8.04 -14.82 -5.90
N ALA A 87 -7.42 -15.06 -7.07
CA ALA A 87 -7.14 -16.41 -7.53
C ALA A 87 -6.31 -17.15 -6.45
N GLN A 88 -6.75 -18.36 -6.09
CA GLN A 88 -6.08 -19.22 -5.11
C GLN A 88 -4.81 -19.83 -5.69
#